data_AF-S4PMP1-F1
#
_entry.id   AF-S4PMP1-F1
#
_cell.length_a   1.000
_cell.length_b   1.000
_cell.length_c   1.000
_cell.angle_alpha   90.00
_cell.angle_beta   90.00
_cell.angle_gamma   90.00
#
_symmetry.space_group_name_H-M   'P 1'
#
loop_
_entity.id
_entity.type
_entity.pdbx_description
1 polymer ?
#
loop_
_entity_poly.entity_id
_entity_poly.type
_entity_poly.pdbx_seq_one_letter_code
_entity_poly.pdbx_strand_id
1 'polypeptide(L)'
;MQLENAVGDRVFGTFAENLSFLLSCLMSGVDRRCKSMVFILEQFDMFCHSARTQTLLYNLFDITHSKQAPMCVLGVTNRIDVMELLEKRVKSRFSHRHIFIFPNEEGDGCEAKSPLTNYKEMLVHCLSMPLALGRRKETPRVRKGRKST
;
A
#
# COMPACT_ATOMS: atom_id res chain seq x y z
N MET A 1 -7.22 7.53 -33.57
CA MET A 1 -8.02 6.91 -32.48
C MET A 1 -8.06 7.90 -31.31
N GLN A 2 -8.88 8.94 -31.43
CA GLN A 2 -9.16 9.90 -30.35
C GLN A 2 -10.35 9.34 -29.57
N LEU A 3 -10.08 8.66 -28.46
CA LEU A 3 -11.13 8.25 -27.53
C LEU A 3 -11.56 9.50 -26.77
N GLU A 4 -12.85 9.79 -26.89
CA GLU A 4 -13.53 10.95 -26.33
C GLU A 4 -13.49 10.86 -24.79
N ASN A 5 -12.53 11.54 -24.18
CA ASN A 5 -12.39 11.67 -22.72
C ASN A 5 -13.38 12.70 -22.15
N ALA A 6 -14.67 12.52 -22.41
CA ALA A 6 -15.72 13.35 -21.84
C ALA A 6 -16.51 12.54 -20.80
N VAL A 7 -16.34 12.88 -19.52
CA VAL A 7 -17.28 12.47 -18.47
C VAL A 7 -17.99 13.75 -18.00
N GLY A 8 -19.20 13.98 -18.50
CA GLY A 8 -19.91 15.24 -18.37
C GLY A 8 -19.34 16.35 -19.28
N ASP A 9 -19.54 17.61 -18.90
CA ASP A 9 -19.16 18.82 -19.66
C ASP A 9 -17.64 19.14 -19.63
N ARG A 10 -16.79 18.17 -19.23
CA ARG A 10 -15.34 18.36 -19.07
C ARG A 10 -14.57 17.40 -19.95
N VAL A 11 -13.70 17.98 -20.80
CA VAL A 11 -12.69 17.25 -21.56
C VAL A 11 -11.45 17.11 -20.70
N PHE A 12 -11.03 15.89 -20.38
CA PHE A 12 -9.80 15.67 -19.62
C PHE A 12 -8.57 15.73 -20.54
N GLY A 13 -7.64 16.64 -20.24
CA GLY A 13 -6.45 16.89 -21.05
C GLY A 13 -5.29 15.95 -20.73
N THR A 14 -5.19 15.48 -19.48
CA THR A 14 -4.07 14.61 -19.05
C THR A 14 -4.52 13.42 -18.20
N PHE A 15 -3.67 12.38 -18.14
CA PHE A 15 -3.90 11.22 -17.26
C PHE A 15 -3.96 11.62 -15.78
N ALA A 16 -3.18 12.62 -15.36
CA ALA A 16 -3.17 13.11 -13.98
C ALA A 16 -4.52 13.72 -13.58
N GLU A 17 -5.13 14.51 -14.48
CA GLU A 17 -6.46 15.09 -14.28
C GLU A 17 -7.54 14.04 -14.21
N ASN A 18 -7.50 13.05 -15.11
CA ASN A 18 -8.40 11.90 -15.11
C ASN A 18 -8.33 11.15 -13.77
N LEU A 19 -7.12 10.84 -13.31
CA LEU A 19 -6.90 10.10 -12.07
C LEU A 19 -7.33 10.92 -10.84
N SER A 20 -6.99 12.20 -10.79
CA SER A 20 -7.40 13.11 -9.71
C SER A 20 -8.93 13.24 -9.65
N PHE A 21 -9.59 13.38 -10.80
CA PHE A 21 -11.05 13.42 -10.87
C PHE A 21 -11.68 12.11 -10.39
N LEU A 22 -11.20 10.95 -10.88
CA LEU A 22 -11.66 9.64 -10.42
C LEU A 22 -11.55 9.51 -8.89
N LEU A 23 -10.41 9.91 -8.33
CA LEU A 23 -10.20 9.89 -6.87
C LEU A 23 -11.16 10.86 -6.17
N SER A 24 -11.39 12.05 -6.71
CA SER A 24 -12.34 13.02 -6.15
C SER A 24 -13.77 12.47 -6.12
N CYS A 25 -14.20 11.75 -7.16
CA CYS A 25 -15.50 11.07 -7.20
C CYS A 25 -15.58 9.95 -6.15
N LEU A 26 -14.53 9.16 -6.01
CA LEU A 26 -14.48 8.04 -5.06
C LEU A 26 -14.37 8.53 -3.60
N MET A 27 -13.83 9.73 -3.36
CA MET A 27 -13.76 10.37 -2.05
C MET A 27 -15.02 11.19 -1.68
N SER A 28 -15.77 11.70 -2.66
CA SER A 28 -16.95 12.56 -2.44
C SER A 28 -18.27 11.79 -2.25
N GLY A 29 -18.23 10.46 -2.23
CA GLY A 29 -19.41 9.63 -2.00
C GLY A 29 -20.17 10.00 -0.72
N VAL A 30 -21.50 9.83 -0.77
CA VAL A 30 -22.54 10.33 0.15
C VAL A 30 -22.30 10.04 1.65
N ASP A 31 -21.46 9.05 1.97
CA ASP A 31 -20.99 8.81 3.32
C ASP A 31 -19.65 9.52 3.56
N ARG A 32 -19.62 10.45 4.52
CA ARG A 32 -18.43 11.19 5.02
C ARG A 32 -17.26 10.33 5.54
N ARG A 33 -17.21 9.05 5.18
CA ARG A 33 -16.16 8.08 5.46
C ARG A 33 -15.47 7.77 4.14
N CYS A 34 -14.46 8.56 3.78
CA CYS A 34 -13.59 8.27 2.63
C CYS A 34 -13.11 6.80 2.74
N LYS A 35 -13.50 5.96 1.77
CA LYS A 35 -13.03 4.57 1.73
C LYS A 35 -11.56 4.58 1.30
N SER A 36 -10.70 3.92 2.07
CA SER A 36 -9.31 3.76 1.68
C SER A 36 -9.22 2.89 0.42
N MET A 37 -8.34 3.26 -0.51
CA MET A 37 -8.16 2.58 -1.78
C MET A 37 -6.83 1.85 -1.82
N VAL A 38 -6.82 0.61 -2.28
CA VAL A 38 -5.61 -0.20 -2.43
C VAL A 38 -5.46 -0.57 -3.90
N PHE A 39 -4.38 -0.09 -4.53
CA PHE A 39 -3.98 -0.47 -5.87
C PHE A 39 -3.00 -1.64 -5.79
N ILE A 40 -3.30 -2.72 -6.50
CA ILE A 40 -2.41 -3.87 -6.62
C ILE A 40 -1.91 -3.93 -8.06
N LEU A 41 -0.60 -3.80 -8.23
CA LEU A 41 0.09 -3.88 -9.51
C LEU A 41 0.83 -5.21 -9.58
N GLU A 42 0.23 -6.19 -10.23
CA GLU A 42 0.90 -7.44 -10.56
C GLU A 42 1.89 -7.24 -11.70
N GLN A 43 2.99 -7.99 -11.69
CA GLN A 43 4.10 -7.84 -12.63
C GLN A 43 4.58 -6.38 -12.72
N PHE A 44 4.87 -5.80 -11.55
CA PHE A 44 5.22 -4.38 -11.41
C PHE A 44 6.34 -3.93 -12.37
N ASP A 45 7.32 -4.80 -12.61
CA ASP A 45 8.43 -4.57 -13.53
C ASP A 45 7.99 -4.29 -14.97
N MET A 46 6.87 -4.84 -15.45
CA MET A 46 6.35 -4.53 -16.79
C MET A 46 5.96 -3.06 -16.93
N PHE A 47 5.48 -2.42 -15.86
CA PHE A 47 5.16 -0.99 -15.85
C PHE A 47 6.41 -0.10 -15.84
N CYS A 48 7.57 -0.64 -15.45
CA CYS A 48 8.84 0.06 -15.53
C CYS A 48 9.39 0.13 -16.98
N HIS A 49 9.03 -0.86 -17.83
CA HIS A 49 9.58 -1.02 -19.18
C HIS A 49 8.81 -0.29 -20.29
N SER A 50 7.68 0.38 -19.99
CA SER A 50 6.87 1.04 -21.03
C SER A 50 7.56 2.25 -21.67
N ALA A 51 8.27 1.94 -22.77
CA ALA A 51 8.69 2.72 -23.93
C ALA A 51 9.34 4.11 -23.76
N ARG A 52 8.87 5.05 -22.92
CA ARG A 52 9.50 6.39 -22.79
C ARG A 52 9.25 7.13 -21.47
N THR A 53 8.14 6.88 -20.78
CA THR A 53 7.80 7.60 -19.54
C THR A 53 7.00 6.71 -18.62
N GLN A 54 7.49 6.53 -17.39
CA GLN A 54 6.79 5.82 -16.31
C GLN A 54 5.61 6.65 -15.75
N THR A 55 4.69 7.07 -16.63
CA THR A 55 3.63 8.04 -16.31
C THR A 55 2.62 7.48 -15.31
N LEU A 56 2.20 6.23 -15.44
CA LEU A 56 1.29 5.59 -14.47
C LEU A 56 1.93 5.56 -13.06
N LEU A 57 3.15 5.04 -12.96
CA LEU A 57 3.88 4.92 -11.69
C LEU A 57 4.17 6.28 -11.07
N TYR A 58 4.55 7.26 -11.89
CA TYR A 58 4.75 8.63 -11.46
C TYR A 58 3.48 9.21 -10.83
N ASN A 59 2.33 9.09 -11.50
CA ASN A 59 1.07 9.65 -11.01
C ASN A 59 0.58 8.96 -9.74
N LEU A 60 0.62 7.62 -9.69
CA LEU A 60 0.22 6.87 -8.50
C LEU A 60 1.12 7.22 -7.30
N PHE A 61 2.45 7.26 -7.50
CA PHE A 61 3.37 7.60 -6.41
C PHE A 61 3.29 9.07 -6.00
N ASP A 62 3.09 10.01 -6.93
CA ASP A 62 2.93 11.43 -6.60
C ASP A 62 1.71 11.68 -5.70
N ILE A 63 0.58 11.02 -6.00
CA ILE A 63 -0.65 11.16 -5.19
C ILE A 63 -0.48 10.49 -3.82
N THR A 64 0.13 9.29 -3.76
CA THR A 64 0.41 8.64 -2.47
C THR A 64 1.39 9.45 -1.61
N HIS A 65 2.40 10.07 -2.23
CA HIS A 65 3.43 10.85 -1.56
C HIS A 65 2.88 12.19 -1.04
N SER A 66 2.03 12.85 -1.83
CA SER A 66 1.37 14.11 -1.45
C SER A 66 0.22 13.94 -0.45
N LYS A 67 -0.15 12.69 -0.11
CA LYS A 67 -1.24 12.34 0.84
C LYS A 67 -2.59 12.99 0.48
N GLN A 68 -2.83 13.25 -0.80
CA GLN A 68 -4.07 13.87 -1.29
C GLN A 68 -5.30 12.98 -1.06
N ALA A 69 -5.11 11.65 -1.03
CA ALA A 69 -6.15 10.66 -0.82
C ALA A 69 -5.65 9.50 0.07
N PRO A 70 -6.52 8.84 0.85
CA PRO A 70 -6.16 7.64 1.62
C PRO A 70 -5.96 6.43 0.70
N MET A 71 -4.85 6.40 -0.03
CA MET A 71 -4.52 5.37 -1.01
C MET A 71 -3.22 4.62 -0.67
N CYS A 72 -3.17 3.33 -1.01
CA CYS A 72 -2.00 2.48 -0.91
C CYS A 72 -1.72 1.85 -2.29
N VAL A 73 -0.45 1.77 -2.69
CA VAL A 73 -0.01 1.11 -3.92
C VAL A 73 0.90 -0.05 -3.53
N LEU A 74 0.50 -1.25 -3.93
CA LEU A 74 1.23 -2.50 -3.71
C LEU A 74 1.74 -2.98 -5.08
N GLY A 75 3.05 -3.02 -5.25
CA GLY A 75 3.68 -3.61 -6.43
C GLY A 75 4.18 -5.02 -6.11
N VAL A 76 3.79 -6.00 -6.92
CA VAL A 76 4.27 -7.38 -6.82
C VAL A 76 5.12 -7.68 -8.05
N THR A 77 6.36 -8.12 -7.84
CA THR A 77 7.28 -8.53 -8.90
C THR A 77 8.18 -9.63 -8.40
N ASN A 78 8.68 -10.44 -9.34
CA ASN A 78 9.70 -11.46 -9.08
C ASN A 78 11.12 -10.92 -9.31
N ARG A 79 11.25 -9.67 -9.80
CA ARG A 79 12.54 -9.03 -10.07
C ARG A 79 13.06 -8.31 -8.84
N ILE A 80 14.26 -8.69 -8.42
CA ILE A 80 14.98 -8.08 -7.28
C ILE A 80 15.54 -6.70 -7.66
N ASP A 81 15.93 -6.53 -8.92
CA ASP A 81 16.54 -5.32 -9.49
C ASP A 81 15.52 -4.23 -9.90
N VAL A 82 14.24 -4.38 -9.50
CA VAL A 82 13.16 -3.50 -9.95
C VAL A 82 13.36 -2.02 -9.57
N MET A 83 14.09 -1.76 -8.49
CA MET A 83 14.43 -0.42 -8.01
C MET A 83 15.41 0.34 -8.92
N GLU A 84 16.13 -0.38 -9.77
CA GLU A 84 17.04 0.19 -10.78
C GLU A 84 16.29 0.55 -12.06
N LEU A 85 15.21 -0.17 -12.35
CA LEU A 85 14.34 0.10 -13.49
C LEU A 85 13.53 1.40 -13.33
N LEU A 86 13.37 1.90 -12.11
CA LEU A 86 12.63 3.14 -11.84
C LEU A 86 13.41 4.39 -12.25
N GLU A 87 12.76 5.28 -12.99
CA GLU A 87 13.31 6.61 -13.32
C GLU A 87 13.51 7.44 -12.03
N LYS A 88 14.50 8.35 -12.04
CA LYS A 88 14.84 9.21 -10.87
C LYS A 88 13.63 9.89 -10.23
N ARG A 89 12.72 10.43 -11.05
CA ARG A 89 11.51 11.15 -10.59
C ARG A 89 10.47 10.25 -9.92
N VAL A 90 10.41 8.97 -10.32
CA VAL A 90 9.50 7.95 -9.76
C VAL A 90 10.12 7.37 -8.50
N LYS A 91 11.42 7.03 -8.57
CA LYS A 91 12.20 6.53 -7.42
C LYS A 91 12.19 7.52 -6.26
N SER A 92 12.31 8.82 -6.52
CA SER A 92 12.24 9.86 -5.48
C SER A 92 10.89 9.94 -4.76
N ARG A 93 9.80 9.50 -5.39
CA ARG A 93 8.44 9.50 -4.81
C ARG A 93 8.08 8.19 -4.14
N PHE A 94 8.83 7.13 -4.45
CA PHE A 94 8.66 5.84 -3.83
C PHE A 94 9.12 5.90 -2.37
N SER A 95 8.37 5.27 -1.46
CA SER A 95 8.67 5.31 -0.03
C SER A 95 9.87 4.45 0.41
N HIS A 96 10.59 3.85 -0.54
CA HIS A 96 11.71 2.91 -0.31
C HIS A 96 11.38 1.66 0.52
N ARG A 97 10.09 1.42 0.83
CA ARG A 97 9.62 0.23 1.53
C ARG A 97 9.42 -0.92 0.55
N HIS A 98 10.27 -1.92 0.67
CA HIS A 98 10.20 -3.15 -0.10
C HIS A 98 10.21 -4.34 0.86
N ILE A 99 9.52 -5.38 0.45
CA ILE A 99 9.37 -6.60 1.24
C ILE A 99 9.88 -7.73 0.36
N PHE A 100 11.00 -8.33 0.76
CA PHE A 100 11.51 -9.49 0.07
C PHE A 100 10.81 -10.74 0.59
N ILE A 101 10.35 -11.54 -0.36
CA ILE A 101 9.68 -12.81 -0.09
C ILE A 101 10.63 -13.90 -0.57
N PHE A 102 11.29 -14.57 0.38
CA PHE A 102 12.14 -15.71 0.08
C PHE A 102 11.35 -17.02 0.30
N PRO A 103 11.54 -18.05 -0.54
CA PRO A 103 11.05 -19.39 -0.23
C PRO A 103 11.71 -19.84 1.08
N ASN A 104 10.89 -20.31 2.04
CA ASN A 104 11.29 -20.62 3.41
C ASN A 104 12.65 -21.31 3.51
N GLU A 105 13.50 -20.81 4.40
CA GLU A 105 14.58 -21.57 5.01
C GLU A 105 13.96 -22.84 5.61
N GLU A 106 14.50 -24.01 5.27
CA GLU A 106 14.11 -25.28 5.89
C GLU A 106 14.41 -25.18 7.39
N GLY A 107 13.39 -24.81 8.16
CA GLY A 107 13.44 -24.87 9.61
C GLY A 107 13.54 -26.33 10.03
N ASP A 108 14.70 -26.71 10.53
CA ASP A 108 14.96 -28.02 11.11
C ASP A 108 13.91 -28.31 12.19
N GLY A 109 12.93 -29.16 11.85
CA GLY A 109 11.92 -29.68 12.77
C GLY A 109 10.85 -28.70 13.28
N CYS A 110 9.85 -28.37 12.47
CA CYS A 110 8.43 -28.23 12.87
C CYS A 110 7.57 -28.02 11.63
N GLU A 111 6.41 -28.68 11.58
CA GLU A 111 5.44 -28.77 10.46
C GLU A 111 5.60 -27.71 9.36
N ALA A 112 5.78 -28.18 8.12
CA ALA A 112 5.88 -27.36 6.92
C ALA A 112 4.63 -26.48 6.76
N LYS A 113 4.65 -25.29 7.39
CA LYS A 113 3.65 -24.25 7.13
C LYS A 113 3.73 -23.96 5.65
N SER A 114 2.59 -24.05 4.96
CA SER A 114 2.52 -23.74 3.54
C SER A 114 3.15 -22.35 3.32
N PRO A 115 4.02 -22.14 2.33
CA PRO A 115 4.70 -20.86 2.10
C PRO A 115 3.71 -19.69 2.07
N LEU A 116 2.52 -19.93 1.53
CA LEU A 116 1.39 -19.00 1.49
C LEU A 116 0.96 -18.49 2.87
N THR A 117 1.01 -19.34 3.90
CA THR A 117 0.66 -18.94 5.27
C THR A 117 1.66 -17.92 5.82
N ASN A 118 2.95 -18.14 5.60
CA ASN A 118 4.00 -17.22 6.03
C ASN A 118 3.87 -15.85 5.32
N TYR A 119 3.60 -15.88 4.01
CA TYR A 119 3.40 -14.67 3.21
C TYR A 119 2.14 -13.89 3.62
N LYS A 120 1.06 -14.61 3.96
CA LYS A 120 -0.16 -13.99 4.47
C LYS A 120 0.08 -13.32 5.82
N GLU A 121 0.81 -13.95 6.74
CA GLU A 121 1.16 -13.35 8.03
C GLU A 121 2.00 -12.08 7.87
N MET A 122 3.02 -12.11 7.00
CA MET A 122 3.83 -10.92 6.68
C MET A 122 3.00 -9.79 6.07
N LEU A 123 2.14 -10.11 5.09
CA LEU A 123 1.31 -9.12 4.42
C LEU A 123 0.29 -8.50 5.39
N VAL A 124 -0.30 -9.32 6.28
CA VAL A 124 -1.16 -8.81 7.36
C VAL A 124 -0.37 -7.90 8.29
N HIS A 125 0.83 -8.30 8.74
CA HIS A 125 1.66 -7.46 9.61
C HIS A 125 2.03 -6.12 8.97
N CYS A 126 2.33 -6.12 7.67
CA CYS A 126 2.71 -4.91 6.93
C CYS A 126 1.52 -4.00 6.59
N LEU A 127 0.31 -4.55 6.44
CA LEU A 127 -0.90 -3.79 6.09
C LEU A 127 -1.80 -3.49 7.30
N SER A 128 -1.64 -4.19 8.41
CA SER A 128 -2.34 -3.86 9.65
C SER A 128 -1.70 -2.61 10.24
N MET A 129 -2.49 -1.53 10.35
CA MET A 129 -2.18 -0.45 11.28
C MET A 129 -1.88 -1.08 12.64
N PRO A 130 -0.86 -0.61 13.39
CA PRO A 130 -0.61 -1.12 14.73
C PRO A 130 -1.88 -0.96 15.55
N LEU A 131 -2.57 -2.06 15.85
CA LEU A 131 -3.82 -2.11 16.62
C LEU A 131 -3.58 -1.83 18.12
N ALA A 132 -2.61 -0.96 18.44
CA ALA A 132 -2.17 -0.69 19.79
C ALA A 132 -2.02 0.81 20.06
N LEU A 133 -3.12 1.57 19.96
CA LEU A 133 -3.41 2.45 21.10
C LEU A 133 -4.17 1.60 22.11
N GLY A 134 -3.41 0.90 22.94
CA GLY A 134 -3.95 0.23 24.10
C GLY A 134 -4.74 1.24 24.92
N ARG A 135 -6.05 1.01 25.08
CA ARG A 135 -6.68 1.35 26.36
C ARG A 135 -5.91 0.53 27.39
N ARG A 136 -4.96 1.19 28.03
CA ARG A 136 -4.22 0.71 29.19
C ARG A 136 -5.27 0.17 30.16
N LYS A 137 -5.44 -1.17 30.23
CA LYS A 137 -6.23 -1.77 31.30
C LYS A 137 -5.46 -1.43 32.57
N GLU A 138 -6.00 -0.51 33.35
CA GLU A 138 -5.51 -0.26 34.71
C GLU A 138 -5.52 -1.61 35.42
N THR A 139 -4.33 -2.09 35.79
CA THR A 139 -4.21 -3.27 36.63
C THR A 139 -4.81 -2.95 38.00
N PRO A 140 -5.66 -3.81 38.56
CA PRO A 140 -6.25 -3.55 39.86
C PRO A 140 -5.13 -3.52 40.91
N ARG A 141 -5.03 -2.40 41.65
CA ARG A 141 -4.10 -2.24 42.76
C ARG A 141 -4.36 -3.33 43.80
N VAL A 142 -3.47 -4.31 43.87
CA VAL A 142 -3.42 -5.28 44.97
C VAL A 142 -3.17 -4.52 46.26
N ARG A 143 -4.20 -4.39 47.12
CA ARG A 143 -4.06 -3.88 48.48
C ARG A 143 -3.27 -4.91 49.30
N LYS A 144 -1.96 -4.67 49.45
CA LYS A 144 -1.12 -5.40 50.40
C LYS A 144 -1.48 -4.98 51.83
N GLY A 145 -1.95 -5.96 52.61
CA GLY A 145 -1.61 -6.12 54.03
C GLY A 145 -2.56 -5.47 55.05
N ARG A 146 -3.15 -6.31 55.91
CA ARG A 146 -2.65 -6.48 57.30
C ARG A 146 -3.21 -7.79 57.89
N LYS A 147 -2.34 -8.75 58.17
CA LYS A 147 -2.58 -9.85 59.12
C LYS A 147 -1.48 -9.78 60.18
N SER A 148 -1.90 -9.59 61.43
CA SER A 148 -1.21 -9.80 62.73
C SER A 148 -1.87 -8.80 63.68
N THR A 149 -2.44 -9.13 64.82
CA THR A 149 -2.42 -10.28 65.74
C THR A 149 -3.66 -10.11 66.62
#